data_AF-A0A6N4DCR6-F1
#
_entry.id   AF-A0A6N4DCR6-F1
#
_cell.length_a   1.000
_cell.length_b   1.000
_cell.length_c   1.000
_cell.angle_alpha   90.00
_cell.angle_beta   90.00
_cell.angle_gamma   90.00
#
_symmetry.space_group_name_H-M   'P 1'
#
loop_
_entity.id
_entity.type
_entity.pdbx_description
1 polymer ?
#
loop_
_entity_poly.entity_id
_entity_poly.type
_entity_poly.pdbx_seq_one_letter_code
_entity_poly.pdbx_strand_id
1 'polypeptide(L)' 'MNAVDKKVNLLDLNRAGLREFFHELGEKPFRADQVMKWIYHFCVDDFDQMTNLNKALREKLKQIAEIRAPEVRT' A
#
# COMPACT_ATOMS: atom_id res chain seq x y z
N MET A 1 -11.70 -21.74 -8.12
CA MET A 1 -10.26 -21.96 -7.90
C MET A 1 -9.69 -20.60 -7.51
N ASN A 2 -9.58 -20.35 -6.20
CA ASN A 2 -9.28 -19.02 -5.67
C ASN A 2 -7.81 -18.69 -5.94
N ALA A 3 -7.56 -17.88 -6.98
CA ALA A 3 -6.28 -17.23 -7.14
C ALA A 3 -6.12 -16.30 -5.93
N VAL A 4 -5.39 -16.78 -4.91
CA VAL A 4 -4.83 -15.91 -3.88
C VAL A 4 -3.74 -15.12 -4.60
N ASP A 5 -4.16 -14.04 -5.26
CA ASP A 5 -3.26 -13.05 -5.83
C ASP A 5 -2.25 -12.69 -4.74
N LYS A 6 -0.96 -12.95 -5.01
CA LYS A 6 0.17 -12.67 -4.11
C LYS A 6 0.39 -11.15 -3.97
N LYS A 7 -0.62 -10.42 -3.54
CA LYS A 7 -0.48 -9.01 -3.22
C LYS A 7 0.23 -8.86 -1.90
N VAL A 8 1.16 -7.91 -1.84
CA VAL A 8 1.84 -7.56 -0.60
C VAL A 8 0.90 -6.73 0.26
N ASN A 9 0.55 -7.20 1.44
CA ASN A 9 -0.20 -6.40 2.39
C ASN A 9 0.71 -5.32 2.99
N LEU A 10 0.43 -4.05 2.71
CA LEU A 10 1.24 -2.93 3.18
C LEU A 10 1.19 -2.76 4.71
N LEU A 11 0.18 -3.34 5.38
CA LEU A 11 0.10 -3.36 6.84
C LEU A 11 1.08 -4.33 7.50
N ASP A 12 1.58 -5.32 6.76
CA ASP A 12 2.60 -6.25 7.27
C ASP A 12 4.01 -5.64 7.21
N LEU A 13 4.18 -4.53 6.49
CA LEU A 13 5.46 -3.84 6.34
C LEU A 13 5.62 -2.74 7.38
N ASN A 14 6.76 -2.74 8.06
CA ASN A 14 7.19 -1.59 8.85
C ASN A 14 7.66 -0.44 7.93
N ARG A 15 7.97 0.72 8.51
CA ARG A 15 8.42 1.91 7.73
C ARG A 15 9.63 1.63 6.82
N ALA A 16 10.58 0.80 7.26
CA ALA A 16 11.75 0.46 6.46
C ALA A 16 11.37 -0.45 5.29
N GLY A 17 10.57 -1.50 5.56
CA GLY A 17 10.06 -2.41 4.53
C GLY A 17 9.19 -1.70 3.49
N LEU A 18 8.37 -0.73 3.92
CA LEU A 18 7.60 0.10 2.98
C LEU A 18 8.53 0.94 2.08
N ARG A 19 9.60 1.50 2.63
CA ARG A 19 10.58 2.26 1.82
C ARG A 19 11.32 1.37 0.84
N GLU A 20 11.73 0.18 1.25
CA GLU A 20 12.36 -0.81 0.37
C GLU A 20 11.41 -1.26 -0.74
N PHE A 21 10.15 -1.55 -0.41
CA PHE A 21 9.12 -1.91 -1.38
C PHE A 21 8.95 -0.82 -2.45
N PHE A 22 8.86 0.45 -2.06
CA PHE A 22 8.79 1.55 -3.02
C PHE A 22 10.11 1.74 -3.80
N HIS A 23 11.25 1.49 -3.18
CA HIS A 23 12.55 1.55 -3.85
C HIS A 23 12.67 0.47 -4.95
N GLU A 24 12.26 -0.77 -4.68
CA GLU A 24 12.21 -1.85 -5.66
C GLU A 24 11.27 -1.55 -6.84
N LEU A 25 10.23 -0.73 -6.59
CA LEU A 25 9.31 -0.27 -7.63
C LEU A 25 9.88 0.86 -8.50
N GLY A 26 11.07 1.37 -8.18
CA GLY A 26 11.68 2.53 -8.82
C GLY A 26 11.10 3.88 -8.36
N GLU A 27 10.36 3.89 -7.26
CA GLU A 27 9.75 5.09 -6.69
C GLU A 27 10.65 5.74 -5.64
N LYS A 28 10.50 7.05 -5.47
CA LYS A 28 11.27 7.81 -4.48
C LYS A 28 10.79 7.48 -3.04
N PRO A 29 11.68 7.50 -2.03
CA PRO A 29 11.35 7.09 -0.67
C PRO A 29 10.22 7.91 -0.02
N PHE A 30 10.04 9.17 -0.41
CA PHE A 30 8.92 9.99 0.09
C PHE A 30 7.54 9.45 -0.31
N ARG A 31 7.45 8.65 -1.39
CA ARG A 31 6.19 8.01 -1.79
C ARG A 31 5.71 7.00 -0.75
N ALA A 32 6.64 6.24 -0.18
CA ALA A 32 6.33 5.37 0.95
C ALA A 32 5.82 6.18 2.15
N ASP A 33 6.48 7.29 2.49
CA ASP A 33 6.03 8.16 3.59
C ASP A 33 4.62 8.76 3.33
N GLN A 34 4.28 9.09 2.07
CA GLN A 34 2.93 9.54 1.69
C GLN A 34 1.88 8.44 1.91
N VAL A 35 2.14 7.23 1.45
CA VAL A 35 1.23 6.08 1.61
C VAL A 35 1.08 5.72 3.09
N MET A 36 2.18 5.72 3.84
CA MET A 36 2.15 5.51 5.28
C MET A 36 1.23 6.52 5.98
N LYS A 37 1.29 7.81 5.60
CA LYS A 37 0.38 8.82 6.14
C LYS A 37 -1.09 8.51 5.85
N TRP A 38 -1.43 8.07 4.63
CA TRP A 38 -2.80 7.67 4.28
C TRP A 38 -3.32 6.49 5.10
N ILE A 39 -2.50 5.46 5.22
CA ILE A 39 -2.85 4.25 5.95
C ILE A 39 -3.03 4.56 7.44
N TYR A 40 -2.04 5.21 8.07
CA TYR A 40 -2.01 5.32 9.54
C TYR A 40 -2.68 6.58 10.09
N HIS A 41 -2.69 7.71 9.36
CA HIS A 41 -3.33 8.95 9.87
C HIS A 41 -4.77 9.10 9.38
N PHE A 42 -5.06 8.62 8.16
CA PHE A 42 -6.39 8.77 7.56
C PHE A 42 -7.18 7.45 7.57
N CYS A 43 -6.58 6.33 7.99
CA CYS A 43 -7.20 5.01 8.00
C CYS A 43 -7.79 4.63 6.63
N VAL A 44 -7.11 5.03 5.56
CA VAL A 44 -7.53 4.76 4.18
C VAL A 44 -6.84 3.49 3.69
N ASP A 45 -7.65 2.52 3.29
CA ASP A 45 -7.25 1.25 2.69
C ASP A 45 -7.42 1.21 1.16
N ASP A 46 -8.04 2.24 0.58
CA ASP A 46 -8.23 2.38 -0.86
C ASP A 46 -7.21 3.34 -1.50
N PHE A 47 -6.40 2.80 -2.42
CA PHE A 47 -5.42 3.59 -3.18
C PHE A 47 -6.05 4.69 -4.03
N ASP A 48 -7.31 4.56 -4.47
CA ASP A 48 -7.98 5.61 -5.27
C ASP A 48 -8.21 6.90 -4.48
N GLN A 49 -8.43 6.79 -3.17
CA GLN A 49 -8.62 7.93 -2.28
C GLN A 49 -7.31 8.71 -2.02
N MET A 50 -6.15 8.13 -2.34
CA MET A 50 -4.84 8.78 -2.18
C MET A 50 -4.56 9.80 -3.29
N THR A 51 -5.22 10.96 -3.22
CA THR A 51 -5.20 12.01 -4.27
C THR A 51 -3.84 12.62 -4.56
N ASN A 52 -2.86 12.47 -3.66
CA ASN A 52 -1.49 12.94 -3.82
C ASN A 52 -0.56 11.92 -4.53
N LEU A 53 -1.07 10.74 -4.88
CA LEU A 53 -0.40 9.77 -5.74
C LEU A 53 -0.83 9.95 -7.19
N ASN A 54 0.11 9.79 -8.11
CA ASN A 54 -0.23 9.84 -9.53
C ASN A 54 -1.09 8.60 -9.91
N LYS A 55 -1.83 8.69 -11.03
CA LYS A 55 -2.72 7.60 -11.47
C LYS A 55 -1.97 6.30 -11.76
N ALA A 56 -0.80 6.38 -12.40
CA ALA A 56 0.00 5.21 -12.75
C ALA A 56 0.45 4.40 -11.52
N LEU A 57 0.87 5.08 -10.46
CA LEU A 57 1.31 4.48 -9.20
C LEU A 57 0.14 3.82 -8.47
N ARG A 58 -1.04 4.47 -8.44
CA ARG A 58 -2.25 3.87 -7.85
C ARG A 58 -2.63 2.57 -8.55
N GLU A 59 -2.66 2.58 -9.88
CA GLU A 59 -2.96 1.38 -10.67
C GLU A 59 -1.92 0.27 -10.45
N LYS A 60 -0.62 0.62 -10.40
CA LYS A 60 0.44 -0.35 -10.10
C LYS A 60 0.25 -0.97 -8.71
N LEU A 61 0.00 -0.15 -7.69
CA LEU A 61 -0.21 -0.61 -6.31
C LEU A 61 -1.41 -1.54 -6.21
N LYS A 62 -2.54 -1.25 -6.86
CA LYS A 62 -3.72 -2.14 -6.87
C LYS A 62 -3.43 -3.53 -7.44
N GLN A 63 -2.46 -3.66 -8.34
CA GLN A 63 -2.07 -4.94 -8.94
C GLN A 63 -1.17 -5.77 -8.02
N ILE A 64 -0.25 -5.13 -7.30
CA ILE A 64 0.84 -5.82 -6.58
C ILE A 64 0.71 -5.76 -5.05
N ALA A 65 -0.13 -4.88 -4.52
CA ALA A 65 -0.26 -4.60 -3.09
C ALA A 65 -1.72 -4.44 -2.68
N GLU A 66 -1.97 -4.61 -1.39
CA GLU A 66 -3.26 -4.35 -0.75
C GLU A 66 -3.06 -3.77 0.65
N ILE A 67 -4.12 -3.16 1.19
CA ILE A 67 -4.16 -2.69 2.58
C ILE A 67 -5.35 -3.40 3.21
N ARG A 68 -5.11 -4.51 3.90
CA ARG A 68 -6.18 -5.30 4.52
C ARG A 68 -5.93 -5.47 6.00
N ALA A 69 -6.74 -4.79 6.81
CA ALA A 69 -6.75 -4.98 8.25
C ALA A 69 -7.32 -6.36 8.62
N PRO A 70 -6.87 -6.97 9.73
CA PRO A 70 -7.45 -8.22 10.21
C PRO A 70 -8.92 -8.03 10.61
N GLU A 71 -9.75 -9.03 10.29
CA GLU A 71 -11.15 -9.05 10.72
C GLU A 71 -11.23 -9.30 12.23
N VAL A 72 -11.97 -8.45 12.94
CA VAL A 72 -12.30 -8.69 14.35
C VAL A 72 -13.32 -9.82 14.40
N ARG A 73 -12.91 -10.97 14.93
CA ARG A 73 -13.85 -12.05 15.27
C ARG A 73 -14.41 -11.80 16.66
N THR A 74 -15.68 -11.46 16.72
CA THR A 74 -16.48 -11.38 17.96
C THR A 74 -17.17 -12.70 18.22
#